data_AF-A6JMP8-F1
#
_entry.id   AF-A6JMP8-F1
#
_cell.length_a   1.000
_cell.length_b   1.000
_cell.length_c   1.000
_cell.angle_alpha   90.00
_cell.angle_beta   90.00
_cell.angle_gamma   90.00
#
_symmetry.space_group_name_H-M   'P 1'
#
loop_
_entity.id
_entity.type
_entity.pdbx_description
1 polymer ?
#
loop_
_entity_poly.entity_id
_entity_poly.type
_entity_poly.pdbx_seq_one_letter_code
_entity_poly.pdbx_strand_id
1 'polypeptide(L)'
;MSVMVVRKKVTRKWEKLPGRNTFCCDGRVMMARQKGIFYLTLFLILGTCTLFFAFECRYLAVQLSPAIPVFAAMLFLFSMATLLRTSFSDPGVIPRALPDEAAFIEMEIEATNGAVPQGQRPPPRIKNFQINNQIVKLKYCYTCKIFRPPRASHCSICDNCVGE
;
A
#
# COMPACT_ATOMS: atom_id res chain seq x y z
N MET A 1 47.86 -2.37 17.85
CA MET A 1 46.84 -2.90 16.94
C MET A 1 45.47 -2.60 17.53
N SER A 2 44.78 -1.56 17.04
CA SER A 2 43.43 -1.20 17.52
C SER A 2 42.39 -2.01 16.76
N VAL A 3 41.69 -2.90 17.45
CA VAL A 3 40.57 -3.66 16.91
C VAL A 3 39.40 -2.69 16.70
N MET A 4 39.09 -2.34 15.44
CA MET A 4 37.89 -1.61 15.09
C MET A 4 36.68 -2.54 15.25
N VAL A 5 35.98 -2.42 16.38
CA VAL A 5 34.67 -3.06 16.56
C VAL A 5 33.66 -2.35 15.67
N VAL A 6 33.43 -2.89 14.48
CA VAL A 6 32.32 -2.46 13.61
C VAL A 6 31.03 -2.82 14.32
N ARG A 7 30.42 -1.85 15.01
CA ARG A 7 29.06 -2.00 15.54
C ARG A 7 28.12 -2.22 14.35
N LYS A 8 27.66 -3.45 14.16
CA LYS A 8 26.59 -3.76 13.20
C LYS A 8 25.37 -2.91 13.58
N LYS A 9 25.08 -1.89 12.76
CA LYS A 9 23.87 -1.09 12.91
C LYS A 9 22.69 -2.04 12.69
N VAL A 10 21.89 -2.28 13.73
CA VAL A 10 20.70 -3.13 13.64
C VAL A 10 19.74 -2.45 12.68
N THR A 11 19.66 -2.97 11.46
CA THR A 11 18.75 -2.47 10.42
C THR A 11 17.33 -2.91 10.76
N ARG A 12 16.41 -1.94 10.86
CA ARG A 12 15.03 -2.20 11.27
C ARG A 12 14.27 -2.82 10.09
N LYS A 13 13.31 -3.71 10.36
CA LYS A 13 12.59 -4.46 9.31
C LYS A 13 11.92 -3.56 8.26
N TRP A 14 11.37 -2.42 8.68
CA TRP A 14 10.72 -1.44 7.78
C TRP A 14 11.70 -0.72 6.86
N GLU A 15 12.98 -0.59 7.23
CA GLU A 15 14.02 -0.01 6.37
C GLU A 15 14.40 -0.96 5.22
N LYS A 16 14.18 -2.27 5.42
CA LYS A 16 14.43 -3.30 4.42
C LYS A 16 13.21 -3.60 3.56
N LEU A 17 12.04 -3.02 3.86
CA LEU A 17 10.85 -3.31 3.09
C LEU A 17 11.04 -2.78 1.67
N PRO A 18 11.04 -3.66 0.66
CA PRO A 18 11.21 -3.23 -0.71
C PRO A 18 9.94 -2.49 -1.18
N GLY A 19 10.12 -1.45 -1.99
CA GLY A 19 9.02 -0.67 -2.56
C GLY A 19 9.26 0.83 -2.50
N ARG A 20 8.21 1.60 -2.78
CA ARG A 20 8.25 3.08 -2.87
C ARG A 20 7.56 3.80 -1.72
N ASN A 21 7.05 3.04 -0.74
CA ASN A 21 6.36 3.59 0.42
C ASN A 21 7.36 4.29 1.35
N THR A 22 6.95 5.40 1.96
CA THR A 22 7.78 6.13 2.91
C THR A 22 7.33 5.84 4.33
N PHE A 23 8.27 5.53 5.21
CA PHE A 23 8.00 5.30 6.62
C PHE A 23 8.38 6.53 7.45
N CYS A 24 7.58 6.87 8.45
CA CYS A 24 7.95 7.85 9.48
C CYS A 24 7.58 7.35 10.88
N CYS A 25 7.95 8.11 11.92
CA CYS A 25 7.71 7.76 13.32
C CYS A 25 8.25 6.35 13.67
N ASP A 26 9.53 6.09 13.37
CA ASP A 26 10.19 4.80 13.63
C ASP A 26 9.55 3.58 12.93
N GLY A 27 8.81 3.80 11.83
CA GLY A 27 8.14 2.74 11.08
C GLY A 27 6.68 2.52 11.46
N ARG A 28 6.12 3.34 12.36
CA ARG A 28 4.71 3.23 12.78
C ARG A 28 3.72 3.80 11.76
N VAL A 29 4.19 4.72 10.92
CA VAL A 29 3.36 5.38 9.92
C VAL A 29 3.92 5.07 8.54
N MET A 30 3.06 4.52 7.69
CA MET A 30 3.38 4.15 6.33
C MET A 30 2.64 5.07 5.37
N MET A 31 3.38 5.89 4.62
CA MET A 31 2.82 6.84 3.66
C MET A 31 3.10 6.39 2.23
N ALA A 32 2.20 6.75 1.32
CA ALA A 32 2.42 6.62 -0.11
C ALA A 32 3.59 7.50 -0.58
N ARG A 33 4.19 7.14 -1.72
CA ARG A 33 5.26 7.92 -2.37
C ARG A 33 4.83 9.36 -2.65
N GLN A 34 3.60 9.55 -3.12
CA GLN A 34 3.04 10.85 -3.49
C GLN A 34 2.39 11.53 -2.28
N LYS A 35 3.23 12.09 -1.39
CA LYS A 35 2.76 12.84 -0.20
C LYS A 35 1.93 14.10 -0.55
N GLY A 36 2.12 14.64 -1.75
CA GLY A 36 1.45 15.87 -2.19
C GLY A 36 -0.08 15.76 -2.22
N ILE A 37 -0.62 14.62 -2.64
CA ILE A 37 -2.07 14.40 -2.68
C ILE A 37 -2.66 14.42 -1.26
N PHE A 38 -1.97 13.78 -0.30
CA PHE A 38 -2.36 13.80 1.10
C PHE A 38 -2.35 15.21 1.71
N TYR A 39 -1.30 15.99 1.45
CA TYR A 39 -1.24 17.37 1.96
C TYR A 39 -2.28 18.27 1.30
N LEU A 40 -2.59 18.05 0.03
CA LEU A 40 -3.65 18.77 -0.67
C LEU A 40 -5.03 18.44 -0.08
N THR A 41 -5.35 17.16 0.14
CA THR A 41 -6.63 16.77 0.75
C THR A 41 -6.75 17.31 2.17
N LEU A 42 -5.67 17.25 2.96
CA LEU A 42 -5.62 17.82 4.29
C LEU A 42 -5.87 19.33 4.27
N PHE A 43 -5.20 20.06 3.36
CA PHE A 43 -5.40 21.50 3.19
C PHE A 43 -6.83 21.84 2.79
N LEU A 44 -7.42 21.11 1.84
CA LEU A 44 -8.79 21.36 1.40
C LEU A 44 -9.80 21.11 2.52
N ILE A 45 -9.67 20.02 3.27
CA ILE A 45 -10.57 19.69 4.38
C ILE A 45 -10.40 20.72 5.51
N LEU A 46 -9.17 20.99 5.95
CA LEU A 46 -8.93 21.96 7.03
C LEU A 46 -9.37 23.37 6.62
N GLY A 47 -9.03 23.81 5.41
CA GLY A 47 -9.37 25.13 4.91
C GLY A 47 -10.87 25.33 4.81
N THR A 48 -11.58 24.42 4.14
CA THR A 48 -13.05 24.54 3.97
C THR A 48 -13.79 24.46 5.30
N CYS A 49 -13.41 23.55 6.20
CA CYS A 49 -14.02 23.47 7.53
C CYS A 49 -13.72 24.73 8.36
N THR A 50 -12.48 25.22 8.37
CA THR A 50 -12.12 26.44 9.13
C THR A 50 -12.93 27.65 8.65
N LEU A 51 -13.07 27.84 7.33
CA LEU A 51 -13.89 28.91 6.77
C LEU A 51 -15.37 28.77 7.19
N PHE A 52 -15.93 27.56 7.12
CA PHE A 52 -17.30 27.30 7.57
C PHE A 52 -17.50 27.62 9.06
N PHE A 53 -16.57 27.20 9.93
CA PHE A 53 -16.66 27.50 11.36
C PHE A 53 -16.43 28.98 11.70
N ALA A 54 -15.58 29.68 10.94
CA ALA A 54 -15.28 31.08 11.17
C ALA A 54 -16.42 32.03 10.76
N PHE A 55 -17.03 31.78 9.60
CA PHE A 55 -18.02 32.71 9.01
C PHE A 55 -19.47 32.26 9.22
N GLU A 56 -19.79 31.00 8.91
CA GLU A 56 -21.19 30.54 8.81
C GLU A 56 -21.74 30.02 10.13
N CYS A 57 -20.90 29.41 10.98
CA CYS A 57 -21.38 28.72 12.18
C CYS A 57 -22.12 29.64 13.16
N ARG A 58 -21.70 30.89 13.34
CA ARG A 58 -22.40 31.81 14.23
C ARG A 58 -23.81 32.12 13.72
N TYR A 59 -23.95 32.35 12.42
CA TYR A 59 -25.23 32.65 11.80
C TYR A 59 -26.16 31.42 11.87
N LEU A 60 -25.67 30.24 11.46
CA LEU A 60 -26.43 28.98 11.49
C LEU A 60 -26.86 28.57 12.91
N ALA A 61 -25.99 28.76 13.91
CA ALA A 61 -26.29 28.37 15.29
C ALA A 61 -27.41 29.22 15.91
N VAL A 62 -27.46 30.51 15.60
CA VAL A 62 -28.42 31.46 16.18
C VAL A 62 -29.74 31.45 15.42
N GLN A 63 -29.71 31.39 14.09
CA GLN A 63 -30.91 31.58 13.26
C GLN A 63 -31.65 30.27 12.95
N LEU A 64 -30.95 29.14 12.93
CA LEU A 64 -31.54 27.88 12.50
C LEU A 64 -31.51 26.82 13.60
N SER A 65 -30.32 26.39 14.02
CA SER A 65 -30.18 25.46 15.14
C SER A 65 -28.71 25.29 15.55
N PRO A 66 -28.40 25.23 16.86
CA PRO A 66 -27.07 24.88 17.34
C PRO A 66 -26.68 23.41 17.04
N ALA A 67 -27.62 22.55 16.62
CA ALA A 67 -27.30 21.18 16.24
C ALA A 67 -26.42 21.11 14.99
N ILE A 68 -26.55 22.06 14.06
CA ILE A 68 -25.83 22.07 12.78
C ILE A 68 -24.30 22.14 12.98
N PRO A 69 -23.74 23.11 13.73
CA PRO A 69 -22.29 23.13 13.97
C PRO A 69 -21.80 21.90 14.74
N VAL A 70 -22.62 21.30 15.60
CA VAL A 70 -22.28 20.05 16.32
C VAL A 70 -22.11 18.89 15.33
N PHE A 71 -23.07 18.67 14.44
CA PHE A 71 -22.96 17.64 13.40
C PHE A 71 -21.80 17.91 12.44
N ALA A 72 -21.58 19.17 12.05
CA ALA A 72 -20.45 19.54 11.21
C ALA A 72 -19.11 19.20 11.88
N ALA A 73 -18.96 19.46 13.19
CA ALA A 73 -17.75 19.15 13.94
C ALA A 73 -17.53 17.64 14.05
N MET A 74 -18.60 16.87 14.32
CA MET A 74 -18.54 15.40 14.36
C MET A 74 -18.12 14.80 13.02
N LEU A 75 -18.71 15.26 11.91
CA LEU A 75 -18.36 14.79 10.57
C LEU A 75 -16.92 15.18 10.18
N PHE A 76 -16.46 16.36 10.56
CA PHE A 76 -15.08 16.78 10.36
C PHE A 76 -14.10 15.84 11.09
N LEU A 77 -14.35 15.55 12.37
CA LEU A 77 -13.50 14.64 13.14
C LEU A 77 -13.51 13.22 12.56
N PHE A 78 -14.67 12.72 12.14
CA PHE A 78 -14.79 11.42 11.49
C PHE A 78 -14.04 11.37 10.14
N SER A 79 -14.19 12.40 9.31
CA SER A 79 -13.46 12.55 8.05
C SER A 79 -11.95 12.58 8.26
N MET A 80 -11.48 13.35 9.25
CA MET A 80 -10.06 13.40 9.61
C MET A 80 -9.55 12.04 10.08
N ALA A 81 -10.29 11.37 10.96
CA ALA A 81 -9.91 10.04 11.47
C ALA A 81 -9.83 9.00 10.34
N THR A 82 -10.81 8.98 9.43
CA THR A 82 -10.81 8.06 8.29
C THR A 82 -9.70 8.39 7.28
N LEU A 83 -9.43 9.67 7.01
CA LEU A 83 -8.30 10.10 6.18
C LEU A 83 -6.97 9.62 6.75
N LEU A 84 -6.73 9.86 8.05
CA LEU A 84 -5.48 9.46 8.71
C LEU A 84 -5.33 7.93 8.74
N ARG A 85 -6.41 7.21 9.07
CA ARG A 85 -6.41 5.74 9.08
C ARG A 85 -6.09 5.19 7.69
N THR A 86 -6.79 5.64 6.65
CA THR A 86 -6.57 5.15 5.29
C THR A 86 -5.21 5.54 4.73
N SER A 87 -4.70 6.73 5.06
CA SER A 87 -3.42 7.23 4.55
C SER A 87 -2.21 6.59 5.20
N PHE A 88 -2.34 6.14 6.45
CA PHE A 88 -1.22 5.62 7.25
C PHE A 88 -1.27 4.11 7.52
N SER A 89 -2.36 3.44 7.13
CA SER A 89 -2.49 2.00 7.26
C SER A 89 -1.74 1.27 6.15
N ASP A 90 -1.20 0.10 6.48
CA ASP A 90 -0.67 -0.83 5.49
C ASP A 90 -1.82 -1.33 4.60
N PRO A 91 -1.74 -1.17 3.26
CA PRO A 91 -2.75 -1.69 2.33
C PRO A 91 -2.73 -3.22 2.20
N GLY A 92 -1.96 -3.94 3.03
CA GLY A 92 -1.80 -5.39 2.96
C GLY A 92 -0.66 -5.78 2.03
N VAL A 93 0.52 -5.15 2.20
CA VAL A 93 1.70 -5.45 1.38
C VAL A 93 2.13 -6.91 1.55
N ILE A 94 2.19 -7.62 0.42
CA ILE A 94 2.69 -8.99 0.35
C ILE A 94 4.22 -8.93 0.20
N PRO A 95 4.99 -9.66 1.04
CA PRO A 95 6.44 -9.66 0.95
C PRO A 95 6.89 -10.21 -0.41
N ARG A 96 7.99 -9.64 -0.93
CA ARG A 96 8.62 -10.14 -2.16
C ARG A 96 9.29 -11.49 -1.88
N ALA A 97 9.38 -12.34 -2.89
CA ALA A 97 10.09 -13.61 -2.79
C ALA A 97 11.55 -13.38 -2.41
N LEU A 98 12.09 -14.28 -1.58
CA LEU A 98 13.51 -14.30 -1.26
C LEU A 98 14.31 -14.66 -2.55
N PRO A 99 15.57 -14.22 -2.72
CA PRO A 99 16.30 -14.43 -3.98
C PRO A 99 16.41 -15.90 -4.43
N ASP A 100 16.54 -16.81 -3.49
CA ASP A 100 16.50 -18.26 -3.70
C ASP A 100 15.11 -18.73 -4.15
N GLU A 101 14.04 -18.35 -3.44
CA GLU A 101 12.66 -18.65 -3.82
C GLU A 101 12.33 -18.13 -5.23
N ALA A 102 12.75 -16.90 -5.53
CA ALA A 102 12.57 -16.29 -6.85
C ALA A 102 13.29 -17.08 -7.94
N ALA A 103 14.52 -17.53 -7.70
CA ALA A 103 15.28 -18.35 -8.64
C ALA A 103 14.60 -19.71 -8.90
N PHE A 104 14.11 -20.37 -7.84
CA PHE A 104 13.36 -21.62 -7.98
C PHE A 104 12.07 -21.43 -8.79
N ILE A 105 11.31 -20.38 -8.51
CA ILE A 105 10.07 -20.06 -9.24
C ILE A 105 10.37 -19.76 -10.71
N GLU A 106 11.42 -19.00 -11.00
CA GLU A 106 11.81 -18.68 -12.38
C GLU A 106 12.27 -19.92 -13.15
N MET A 107 13.02 -20.81 -12.51
CA MET A 107 13.41 -22.10 -13.07
C MET A 107 12.19 -23.01 -13.34
N GLU A 108 11.23 -23.10 -12.42
CA GLU A 108 9.98 -23.86 -12.62
C GLU A 108 9.19 -23.34 -13.83
N ILE A 109 9.13 -22.01 -13.97
CA ILE A 109 8.48 -21.34 -15.09
C ILE A 109 9.23 -21.63 -16.39
N GLU A 110 10.56 -21.56 -16.41
CA GLU A 110 11.38 -21.86 -17.58
C GLU A 110 11.27 -23.32 -18.00
N ALA A 111 11.28 -24.27 -17.06
CA ALA A 111 11.06 -25.68 -17.33
C ALA A 111 9.68 -25.94 -17.98
N THR A 112 8.65 -25.22 -17.53
CA THR A 112 7.31 -25.28 -18.15
C THR A 112 7.29 -24.63 -19.54
N ASN A 113 8.08 -23.58 -19.75
CA ASN A 113 8.19 -22.88 -21.05
C ASN A 113 9.12 -23.57 -22.05
N GLY A 114 9.99 -24.49 -21.62
CA GLY A 114 10.93 -25.22 -22.47
C GLY A 114 10.26 -26.09 -23.55
N ALA A 115 8.94 -26.27 -23.46
CA ALA A 115 8.11 -26.89 -24.50
C ALA A 115 7.75 -25.94 -25.66
N VAL A 116 8.15 -24.66 -25.62
CA VAL A 116 7.78 -23.63 -26.60
C VAL A 116 8.93 -23.38 -27.59
N PRO A 117 8.71 -23.54 -28.92
CA PRO A 117 9.73 -23.28 -29.94
C PRO A 117 10.27 -21.84 -29.91
N GLN A 118 11.55 -21.66 -30.26
CA GLN A 118 12.17 -20.33 -30.38
C GLN A 118 11.39 -19.45 -31.39
N GLY A 119 10.98 -18.25 -30.97
CA GLY A 119 10.24 -17.29 -31.81
C GLY A 119 8.76 -17.11 -31.44
N GLN A 120 8.20 -17.94 -30.57
CA GLN A 120 6.86 -17.74 -30.01
C GLN A 120 6.88 -16.90 -28.73
N ARG A 121 5.85 -16.06 -28.54
CA ARG A 121 5.67 -15.31 -27.29
C ARG A 121 5.53 -16.31 -26.14
N PRO A 122 6.34 -16.21 -25.06
CA PRO A 122 6.23 -17.12 -23.93
C PRO A 122 4.80 -17.12 -23.40
N PRO A 123 4.23 -18.29 -23.07
CA PRO A 123 2.88 -18.36 -22.54
C PRO A 123 2.80 -17.54 -21.26
N PRO A 124 1.62 -16.94 -20.97
CA PRO A 124 1.45 -16.19 -19.75
C PRO A 124 1.76 -17.10 -18.55
N ARG A 125 2.70 -16.65 -17.70
CA ARG A 125 3.16 -17.36 -16.50
C ARG A 125 2.00 -17.49 -15.50
N ILE A 126 1.17 -18.50 -15.70
CA ILE A 126 -0.05 -18.79 -14.95
C ILE A 126 0.13 -20.13 -14.25
N LYS A 127 -0.08 -20.14 -12.93
CA LYS A 127 -0.09 -21.37 -12.13
C LYS A 127 -1.53 -21.67 -11.75
N ASN A 128 -1.99 -22.88 -12.07
CA ASN A 128 -3.32 -23.35 -11.71
C ASN A 128 -3.28 -23.94 -10.30
N PHE A 129 -4.10 -23.42 -9.40
CA PHE A 129 -4.29 -23.96 -8.06
C PHE A 129 -5.73 -24.39 -7.87
N GLN A 130 -5.95 -25.57 -7.27
CA GLN A 130 -7.28 -26.07 -6.97
C GLN A 130 -7.66 -25.67 -5.53
N ILE A 131 -8.72 -24.86 -5.40
CA ILE A 131 -9.28 -24.43 -4.12
C ILE A 131 -10.75 -24.83 -4.13
N ASN A 132 -11.21 -25.64 -3.18
CA ASN A 132 -12.60 -26.11 -3.10
C ASN A 132 -13.14 -26.70 -4.42
N ASN A 133 -12.35 -27.57 -5.06
CA ASN A 133 -12.65 -28.17 -6.38
C ASN A 133 -12.77 -27.18 -7.56
N GLN A 134 -12.42 -25.91 -7.39
CA GLN A 134 -12.34 -24.93 -8.48
C GLN A 134 -10.88 -24.62 -8.84
N ILE A 135 -10.59 -24.55 -10.13
CA ILE A 135 -9.25 -24.19 -10.62
C ILE A 135 -9.13 -22.67 -10.70
N VAL A 136 -8.31 -22.11 -9.84
CA VAL A 136 -7.98 -20.68 -9.81
C VAL A 136 -6.64 -20.43 -10.49
N LYS A 137 -6.63 -19.52 -11.45
CA LYS A 137 -5.45 -19.13 -12.22
C LYS A 137 -4.69 -18.01 -11.51
N LEU A 138 -3.52 -18.31 -10.95
CA LEU A 138 -2.66 -17.30 -10.33
C LEU A 138 -1.73 -16.67 -11.37
N LYS A 139 -1.61 -15.33 -11.34
CA LYS A 139 -0.75 -14.57 -12.26
C LYS A 139 0.57 -14.22 -11.59
N TYR A 140 1.69 -14.47 -12.27
CA TYR A 140 3.01 -14.07 -11.80
C TYR A 140 3.18 -12.53 -11.80
N CYS A 141 3.88 -12.00 -10.78
CA CYS A 141 4.33 -10.62 -10.73
C CYS A 141 5.84 -10.55 -10.95
N TYR A 142 6.27 -9.88 -12.01
CA TYR A 142 7.69 -9.76 -12.37
C TYR A 142 8.51 -8.92 -11.39
N THR A 143 7.88 -7.93 -10.75
CA THR A 143 8.54 -7.03 -9.79
C THR A 143 8.73 -7.70 -8.43
N CYS A 144 7.66 -8.32 -7.91
CA CYS A 144 7.68 -8.94 -6.59
C CYS A 144 8.16 -10.40 -6.60
N LYS A 145 8.32 -10.98 -7.80
CA LYS A 145 8.81 -12.34 -8.04
C LYS A 145 7.97 -13.43 -7.36
N ILE A 146 6.66 -13.19 -7.27
CA ILE A 146 5.69 -14.11 -6.65
C ILE A 146 4.53 -14.42 -7.60
N PHE A 147 3.92 -15.59 -7.43
CA PHE A 147 2.57 -15.83 -7.91
C PHE A 147 1.59 -15.11 -6.97
N ARG A 148 0.82 -14.16 -7.52
CA ARG A 148 -0.10 -13.36 -6.73
C ARG A 148 -1.23 -14.24 -6.19
N PRO A 149 -1.53 -14.21 -4.89
CA PRO A 149 -2.73 -14.84 -4.33
C PRO A 149 -4.01 -14.34 -5.02
N PRO A 150 -5.14 -15.07 -4.91
CA PRO A 150 -6.43 -14.57 -5.37
C PRO A 150 -6.72 -13.19 -4.76
N ARG A 151 -7.31 -12.28 -5.56
CA ARG A 151 -7.58 -10.86 -5.22
C ARG A 151 -6.36 -9.93 -5.09
N ALA A 152 -5.13 -10.46 -5.04
CA ALA A 152 -3.94 -9.63 -4.94
C ALA A 152 -3.56 -8.93 -6.27
N SER A 153 -3.23 -7.65 -6.19
CA SER A 153 -2.86 -6.82 -7.33
C SER A 153 -1.52 -6.10 -7.11
N HIS A 154 -0.76 -5.90 -8.19
CA HIS A 154 0.47 -5.11 -8.12
C HIS A 154 0.13 -3.63 -8.34
N CYS A 155 0.44 -2.80 -7.35
CA CYS A 155 0.33 -1.35 -7.47
C CYS A 155 1.68 -0.78 -7.93
N SER A 156 1.72 -0.22 -9.15
CA SER A 156 2.92 0.39 -9.72
C SER A 156 3.36 1.67 -9.00
N ILE A 157 2.44 2.34 -8.30
CA ILE A 157 2.72 3.56 -7.52
C ILE A 157 3.49 3.21 -6.25
N CYS A 158 2.98 2.24 -5.48
CA CYS A 158 3.61 1.72 -4.26
C CYS A 158 4.78 0.78 -4.54
N ASP A 159 4.85 0.24 -5.76
CA ASP A 159 5.80 -0.80 -6.20
C ASP A 159 5.69 -2.09 -5.36
N ASN A 160 4.47 -2.45 -4.98
CA ASN A 160 4.19 -3.58 -4.10
C ASN A 160 2.95 -4.35 -4.57
N CYS A 161 2.98 -5.66 -4.39
CA CYS A 161 1.76 -6.46 -4.43
C CYS A 161 1.00 -6.25 -3.12
N VAL A 162 -0.31 -6.00 -3.23
CA VAL A 162 -1.21 -5.81 -2.09
C VAL A 162 -2.36 -6.81 -2.18
N GLY A 163 -2.73 -7.38 -1.04
CA GLY A 163 -3.91 -8.22 -0.89
C GLY A 163 -5.13 -7.41 -0.49
N GLU A 164 -6.31 -7.88 -0.90
CA GLU A 164 -7.62 -7.41 -0.42
C GLU A 164 -8.26 -8.46 0.50
#